data_AF-A0A2A3XBV6-F1
#
_entry.id   AF-A0A2A3XBV6-F1
#
_cell.length_a   1.000
_cell.length_b   1.000
_cell.length_c   1.000
_cell.angle_alpha   90.00
_cell.angle_beta   90.00
_cell.angle_gamma   90.00
#
_symmetry.space_group_name_H-M   'P 1'
#
loop_
_entity.id
_entity.type
_entity.pdbx_description
1 polymer ?
#
loop_
_entity_poly.entity_id
_entity_poly.type
_entity_poly.pdbx_seq_one_letter_code
_entity_poly.pdbx_strand_id
1 'polypeptide(L)'
;MAPQDRISRLAQQIGDRLQNASQAPEDIQKGVQQVVRSAFDRLELVSREDFDILMDVVQRTRTRVEALERQVANLEAVIETQQAAAPSPTAPLQASEHSSQDAAAVKKPAAGDA
;
A
#
# COMPACT_ATOMS: atom_id res chain seq x y z
N MET A 1 -26.53 1.84 2.79
CA MET A 1 -27.53 2.04 1.72
C MET A 1 -26.91 1.50 0.46
N ALA A 2 -27.39 0.37 -0.05
CA ALA A 2 -26.65 -0.38 -1.08
C ALA A 2 -26.61 0.45 -2.38
N PRO A 3 -25.48 0.49 -3.10
CA PRO A 3 -25.39 1.19 -4.39
C PRO A 3 -26.40 0.64 -5.42
N GLN A 4 -26.80 -0.63 -5.28
CA GLN A 4 -27.86 -1.27 -6.07
C GLN A 4 -29.21 -0.53 -5.96
N ASP A 5 -29.55 0.01 -4.79
CA ASP A 5 -30.84 0.69 -4.58
C ASP A 5 -30.96 1.98 -5.38
N ARG A 6 -29.84 2.67 -5.63
CA ARG A 6 -29.83 3.95 -6.35
C ARG A 6 -29.97 3.74 -7.85
N ILE A 7 -29.29 2.74 -8.39
CA ILE A 7 -29.40 2.36 -9.80
C ILE A 7 -30.80 1.84 -10.10
N SER A 8 -31.37 1.01 -9.22
CA SER A 8 -32.72 0.46 -9.42
C SER A 8 -33.79 1.55 -9.45
N ARG A 9 -33.70 2.56 -8.56
CA ARG A 9 -34.62 3.71 -8.59
C ARG A 9 -34.47 4.55 -9.85
N LEU A 10 -33.23 4.78 -10.30
CA LEU A 10 -32.96 5.52 -11.54
C LEU A 10 -33.51 4.77 -12.75
N ALA A 11 -33.27 3.46 -12.83
CA ALA A 11 -33.80 2.60 -13.89
C ALA A 11 -35.33 2.63 -13.93
N GLN A 12 -35.98 2.59 -12.77
CA GLN A 12 -37.44 2.66 -12.67
C GLN A 12 -37.97 4.03 -13.11
N GLN A 13 -37.35 5.12 -12.66
CA GLN A 13 -37.71 6.48 -13.07
C GLN A 13 -37.49 6.73 -14.58
N ILE A 14 -36.43 6.17 -15.16
CA ILE A 14 -36.16 6.25 -16.60
C ILE A 14 -37.19 5.41 -17.36
N GLY A 15 -37.49 4.20 -16.90
CA GLY A 15 -38.50 3.32 -17.46
C GLY A 15 -39.86 4.00 -17.54
N ASP A 16 -40.32 4.57 -16.43
CA ASP A 16 -41.60 5.29 -16.37
C ASP A 16 -41.64 6.48 -17.34
N ARG A 17 -40.57 7.28 -17.39
CA ARG A 17 -40.49 8.44 -18.32
C ARG A 17 -40.42 8.01 -19.78
N LEU A 18 -39.74 6.90 -20.09
CA LEU A 18 -39.63 6.35 -21.44
C LEU A 18 -40.94 5.70 -21.90
N GLN A 19 -41.68 5.04 -21.00
CA GLN A 19 -43.02 4.51 -21.26
C GLN A 19 -43.99 5.65 -21.64
N ASN A 20 -43.95 6.73 -20.88
CA ASN A 20 -44.75 7.93 -21.15
C ASN A 20 -44.36 8.61 -22.47
N ALA A 21 -43.06 8.64 -22.78
CA ALA A 21 -42.56 9.16 -24.06
C ALA A 21 -42.89 8.24 -25.26
N SER A 22 -43.04 6.94 -25.05
CA SER A 22 -43.42 5.98 -26.08
C SER A 22 -44.89 6.09 -26.51
N GLN A 23 -45.73 6.78 -25.72
CA GLN A 23 -47.09 7.15 -26.11
C GLN A 23 -47.15 8.50 -26.86
N ALA A 24 -46.01 9.18 -27.02
CA ALA A 24 -45.91 10.42 -27.78
C ALA A 24 -45.73 10.13 -29.29
N PRO A 25 -46.01 11.11 -30.18
CA PRO A 25 -45.80 10.98 -31.62
C PRO A 25 -44.38 10.50 -31.98
N GLU A 26 -44.24 9.74 -33.06
CA GLU A 26 -42.99 9.11 -33.53
C GLU A 26 -41.79 10.08 -33.61
N ASP A 27 -42.03 11.34 -33.97
CA ASP A 27 -40.99 12.36 -34.08
C ASP A 27 -40.40 12.74 -32.72
N ILE A 28 -41.22 12.75 -31.65
CA ILE A 28 -40.76 12.99 -30.27
C ILE A 28 -39.97 11.77 -29.78
N GLN A 29 -40.42 10.57 -30.12
CA GLN A 29 -39.73 9.32 -29.73
C GLN A 29 -38.30 9.27 -30.28
N LYS A 30 -38.10 9.64 -31.56
CA LYS A 30 -36.78 9.73 -32.19
C LYS A 30 -35.89 10.76 -31.50
N GLY A 31 -36.42 11.94 -31.17
CA GLY A 31 -35.70 12.97 -30.44
C GLY A 31 -35.25 12.52 -29.05
N VAL A 32 -36.14 11.86 -28.31
CA VAL A 32 -35.83 11.30 -26.98
C VAL A 32 -34.75 10.21 -27.08
N GLN A 33 -34.84 9.31 -28.06
CA GLN A 33 -33.85 8.26 -28.26
C GLN A 33 -32.46 8.83 -28.56
N GLN A 34 -32.38 9.89 -29.36
CA GLN A 34 -31.11 10.55 -29.68
C GLN A 34 -30.51 11.27 -28.47
N VAL A 35 -31.34 11.92 -27.63
CA VAL A 35 -30.89 12.53 -26.37
C VAL A 35 -30.38 11.47 -25.40
N VAL A 36 -31.07 10.35 -25.26
CA VAL A 36 -30.65 9.22 -24.40
C VAL A 36 -29.33 8.64 -24.87
N ARG A 37 -29.17 8.44 -26.18
CA ARG A 37 -27.92 7.92 -26.76
C ARG A 37 -26.76 8.89 -26.53
N SER A 38 -26.96 10.19 -26.79
CA SER A 38 -25.96 11.22 -26.50
C SER A 38 -25.65 11.33 -25.01
N ALA A 39 -26.62 11.10 -24.13
CA ALA A 39 -26.38 11.05 -22.69
C ALA A 39 -25.52 9.86 -22.29
N PHE A 40 -25.76 8.66 -22.85
CA PHE A 40 -24.90 7.50 -22.63
C PHE A 40 -23.48 7.70 -23.17
N ASP A 41 -23.31 8.35 -24.32
CA ASP A 41 -21.99 8.69 -24.87
C ASP A 41 -21.22 9.70 -24.00
N ARG A 42 -21.93 10.51 -23.21
CA ARG A 42 -21.34 11.47 -22.24
C ARG A 42 -21.07 10.85 -20.88
N LEU A 43 -21.56 9.63 -20.63
CA LEU A 43 -21.23 8.88 -19.43
C LEU A 43 -19.95 8.08 -19.70
N GLU A 44 -19.03 8.08 -18.74
CA GLU A 44 -17.82 7.25 -18.76
C GLU A 44 -18.21 5.78 -18.50
N LEU A 45 -18.92 5.18 -19.46
CA LEU A 45 -19.39 3.81 -19.37
C LEU A 45 -18.22 2.87 -19.62
N VAL A 46 -17.89 2.08 -18.61
CA VAL A 46 -16.96 0.95 -18.74
C VAL A 46 -17.79 -0.29 -19.03
N SER A 47 -17.40 -1.07 -20.03
CA SER A 47 -18.10 -2.32 -20.32
C SER A 47 -17.94 -3.28 -19.15
N ARG A 48 -18.91 -4.18 -18.97
CA ARG A 48 -18.83 -5.20 -17.91
C ARG A 48 -17.60 -6.08 -18.08
N GLU A 49 -17.26 -6.38 -19.32
CA GLU A 49 -16.09 -7.18 -19.69
C GLU A 49 -14.78 -6.49 -19.29
N ASP A 50 -14.62 -5.20 -19.61
CA ASP A 50 -13.43 -4.43 -19.23
C ASP A 50 -13.27 -4.33 -17.72
N PHE A 51 -14.37 -4.15 -16.99
CA PHE A 51 -14.36 -4.14 -15.53
C PHE A 51 -13.87 -5.48 -14.96
N ASP A 52 -14.38 -6.59 -15.49
CA ASP A 52 -14.00 -7.93 -15.04
C ASP A 52 -12.52 -8.22 -15.36
N ILE A 53 -12.01 -7.76 -16.52
CA ILE A 53 -10.58 -7.84 -16.87
C ILE A 53 -9.72 -7.05 -15.87
N LEU A 54 -10.09 -5.80 -15.56
CA LEU A 54 -9.35 -4.99 -14.60
C LEU A 54 -9.33 -5.63 -13.21
N MET A 55 -10.44 -6.25 -12.81
CA MET A 55 -10.53 -6.98 -11.55
C MET A 55 -9.53 -8.15 -11.49
N ASP A 56 -9.46 -8.95 -12.56
CA ASP A 56 -8.50 -10.06 -12.67
C ASP A 56 -7.04 -9.56 -12.65
N VAL A 57 -6.73 -8.47 -13.36
CA VAL A 57 -5.40 -7.84 -13.33
C VAL A 57 -5.03 -7.38 -11.91
N VAL A 58 -5.96 -6.77 -11.18
CA VAL A 58 -5.75 -6.34 -9.78
C VAL A 58 -5.48 -7.55 -8.88
N GLN A 59 -6.25 -8.63 -9.03
CA GLN A 59 -6.03 -9.86 -8.27
C GLN A 59 -4.65 -10.46 -8.53
N ARG A 60 -4.25 -10.62 -9.80
CA ARG A 60 -2.93 -11.13 -10.18
C ARG A 60 -1.80 -10.25 -9.64
N THR A 61 -1.98 -8.93 -9.68
CA THR A 61 -0.99 -7.98 -9.17
C THR A 61 -0.82 -8.13 -7.66
N ARG A 62 -1.91 -8.28 -6.90
CA ARG A 62 -1.84 -8.55 -5.45
C ARG A 62 -1.08 -9.82 -5.15
N THR A 63 -1.43 -10.92 -5.82
CA THR A 63 -0.72 -12.20 -5.63
C THR A 63 0.78 -12.08 -5.94
N ARG A 64 1.14 -11.35 -7.00
CA ARG A 64 2.54 -11.13 -7.37
C ARG A 64 3.27 -10.28 -6.35
N VAL A 65 2.64 -9.23 -5.83
CA VAL A 65 3.21 -8.38 -4.77
C VAL A 65 3.49 -9.21 -3.51
N GLU A 66 2.52 -9.98 -3.03
CA GLU A 66 2.72 -10.83 -1.86
C GLU A 66 3.84 -11.87 -2.07
N ALA A 67 3.95 -12.44 -3.27
CA ALA A 67 5.02 -13.39 -3.59
C ALA A 67 6.40 -12.73 -3.58
N LEU A 68 6.50 -11.48 -4.04
CA LEU A 68 7.74 -10.72 -4.01
C LEU A 68 8.10 -10.29 -2.58
N GLU A 69 7.13 -9.83 -1.79
CA GLU A 69 7.33 -9.51 -0.36
C GLU A 69 7.91 -10.71 0.40
N ARG A 70 7.37 -11.92 0.17
CA ARG A 70 7.90 -13.16 0.78
C ARG A 70 9.33 -13.46 0.33
N GLN A 71 9.64 -13.26 -0.96
CA GLN A 71 11.00 -13.46 -1.47
C GLN A 71 11.98 -12.48 -0.82
N VAL A 72 11.63 -11.20 -0.77
CA VAL A 72 12.46 -10.17 -0.13
C VAL A 72 12.73 -10.51 1.34
N ALA A 73 11.68 -10.85 2.10
CA ALA A 73 11.84 -11.24 3.51
C ALA A 73 12.77 -12.45 3.70
N ASN A 74 12.71 -13.44 2.80
CA ASN A 74 13.62 -14.58 2.84
C ASN A 74 15.07 -14.18 2.54
N LEU A 75 15.28 -13.34 1.52
CA LEU A 75 16.62 -12.83 1.20
C LEU A 75 17.19 -12.00 2.35
N GLU A 76 16.39 -11.13 2.96
CA GLU A 76 16.79 -10.32 4.12
C GLU A 76 17.24 -11.22 5.28
N ALA A 77 16.48 -12.27 5.61
CA ALA A 77 16.83 -13.23 6.65
C ALA A 77 18.14 -14.01 6.35
N VAL A 78 18.34 -14.39 5.09
CA VAL A 78 19.57 -15.08 4.65
C VAL A 78 20.79 -14.16 4.73
N ILE A 79 20.64 -12.87 4.42
CA ILE A 79 21.71 -11.88 4.56
C ILE A 79 22.03 -11.66 6.04
N GLU A 80 21.03 -11.50 6.91
CA GLU A 80 21.24 -11.34 8.35
C GLU A 80 21.97 -12.55 8.96
N THR A 81 21.60 -13.76 8.54
CA THR A 81 22.27 -15.00 8.96
C THR A 81 23.73 -15.06 8.49
N GLN A 82 24.02 -14.62 7.25
CA GLN A 82 25.39 -14.57 6.73
C GLN A 82 26.24 -13.50 7.43
N GLN A 83 25.65 -12.36 7.78
CA GLN A 83 26.31 -11.28 8.51
C GLN A 83 26.64 -11.71 9.95
N ALA A 84 25.74 -12.47 10.59
CA ALA A 84 25.96 -13.06 11.91
C ALA A 84 26.99 -14.20 11.90
N ALA A 85 27.20 -14.85 10.75
CA ALA A 85 28.14 -15.95 10.57
C ALA A 85 29.57 -15.52 10.18
N ALA A 86 29.84 -14.23 9.99
CA ALA A 86 31.21 -13.73 9.84
C ALA A 86 31.95 -13.90 11.18
N PRO A 87 32.95 -14.79 11.29
CA PRO A 87 33.70 -14.95 12.52
C PRO A 87 34.48 -13.65 12.73
N SER A 88 34.24 -12.97 13.85
CA SER A 88 35.20 -12.02 14.38
C SER A 88 36.51 -12.79 14.58
N PRO A 89 37.61 -12.48 13.88
CA PRO A 89 38.88 -13.04 14.28
C PRO A 89 39.25 -12.37 15.60
N THR A 90 39.62 -13.20 16.58
CA THR A 90 40.43 -12.88 17.77
C THR A 90 39.72 -12.22 18.97
N ALA A 91 39.42 -13.07 19.96
CA ALA A 91 39.72 -12.81 21.37
C ALA A 91 40.48 -14.03 21.93
N PRO A 92 41.33 -13.96 22.97
CA PRO A 92 41.99 -12.83 23.62
C PRO A 92 43.53 -13.00 23.64
N LEU A 93 44.33 -11.94 23.50
CA LEU A 93 45.75 -11.97 23.88
C LEU A 93 45.86 -11.38 25.28
N GLN A 94 45.82 -12.27 26.28
CA GLN A 94 46.52 -12.01 27.53
C GLN A 94 48.02 -12.08 27.21
N ALA A 95 48.65 -10.91 27.10
CA ALA A 95 50.06 -10.75 27.39
C ALA A 95 50.15 -9.91 28.66
N SER A 96 50.48 -10.60 29.74
CA SER A 96 51.04 -10.09 30.98
C SER A 96 52.17 -9.07 30.75
N GLU A 97 52.49 -8.32 31.82
CA GLU A 97 53.64 -7.42 32.02
C GLU A 97 53.26 -5.92 31.93
N HIS A 98 53.37 -5.06 32.94
CA HIS A 98 54.20 -5.04 34.15
C HIS A 98 53.67 -3.98 35.16
N SER A 99 53.84 -4.31 36.45
CA SER A 99 54.25 -3.41 37.54
C SER A 99 53.35 -2.24 37.99
N SER A 100 52.65 -2.50 39.09
CA SER A 100 52.77 -1.76 40.35
C SER A 100 52.88 -0.23 40.29
N GLN A 101 51.80 0.45 40.67
CA GLN A 101 51.94 1.66 41.48
C GLN A 101 50.75 1.77 42.44
N ASP A 102 50.90 1.09 43.57
CA ASP A 102 50.25 1.46 44.82
C ASP A 102 50.95 2.70 45.39
N ALA A 103 50.17 3.49 46.14
CA ALA A 103 50.57 4.61 46.98
C ALA A 103 50.92 5.95 46.30
N ALA A 104 49.97 6.88 46.33
CA ALA A 104 50.10 8.09 47.13
C ALA A 104 48.84 8.97 47.01
N ALA A 105 47.96 8.84 48.01
CA ALA A 105 47.04 9.89 48.37
C ALA A 105 47.85 11.16 48.72
N VAL A 106 47.80 12.18 47.87
CA VAL A 106 48.27 13.54 48.24
C VAL A 106 47.06 14.39 48.57
N LYS A 107 46.76 14.36 49.87
CA LYS A 107 46.01 15.38 50.59
C LYS A 107 46.88 16.64 50.68
N LYS A 108 46.41 17.75 50.12
CA LYS A 108 46.84 19.13 50.43
C LYS A 108 45.61 19.82 51.03
N PRO A 109 45.67 20.76 52.01
CA PRO A 109 46.76 21.65 52.42
C PRO A 109 47.03 21.72 53.95
N ALA A 110 48.14 22.36 54.36
CA ALA A 110 48.19 23.45 55.36
C ALA A 110 49.54 23.51 56.09
N ALA A 111 50.20 24.67 55.96
CA ALA A 111 51.23 25.31 56.79
C ALA A 111 52.15 26.06 55.80
N GLY A 112 52.41 27.36 55.88
CA GLY A 112 52.27 28.29 57.00
C GLY A 112 53.53 29.16 56.99
N ASP A 113 53.32 30.47 57.01
CA ASP A 113 54.19 31.53 57.54
C ASP A 113 55.56 31.84 56.92
N ALA A 114 55.84 33.16 56.95
CA ALA A 114 57.05 33.92 56.59
C ALA A 114 57.27 34.29 55.12
#